data_AF-A0A2G5T947-F1
#
_entry.id   AF-A0A2G5T947-F1
#
_cell.length_a   1.000
_cell.length_b   1.000
_cell.length_c   1.000
_cell.angle_alpha   90.00
_cell.angle_beta   90.00
_cell.angle_gamma   90.00
#
_symmetry.space_group_name_H-M   'P 1'
#
loop_
_entity.id
_entity.type
_entity.pdbx_description
1 polymer ?
#
loop_
_entity_poly.entity_id
_entity_poly.type
_entity_poly.pdbx_seq_one_letter_code
_entity_poly.pdbx_strand_id
1 'polypeptide(L)'
;MLGIAISDIVNLSYLIYQFIGTISESFNDECTVPQSSLITRLIWYAMIIKDDSRRLSTWLGVLMASLRYLIMKNALNPTFDFLSKPSSGWKSLATAFTISSLMSLFSLVRVDLISVVWVPPETCGYPTNFSMLAYGYATNDAFFSGAEIYNSFLFIDGVLKIIPAILLPILAALLIRELRKARKKVSASSQSNSDSTSKMVIIITITCICAEGPMGTSFVIEGLVNNVRTLRDMVIWFESIIQTFVILNATTHCFVCLRVSTPYRKAVKELLRYKESQKPITMNQKIGSASTVTQRQEDARIDG
;
A
#
# COMPACT_ATOMS: atom_id res chain seq x y z
N MET A 1 -4.71 -7.83 0.72
CA MET A 1 -3.50 -7.95 1.57
C MET A 1 -2.25 -8.15 0.73
N LEU A 2 -2.17 -9.17 -0.14
CA LEU A 2 -0.97 -9.39 -0.99
C LEU A 2 -0.60 -8.16 -1.83
N GLY A 3 -1.55 -7.56 -2.54
CA GLY A 3 -1.29 -6.35 -3.35
C GLY A 3 -0.81 -5.14 -2.52
N ILE A 4 -1.34 -4.96 -1.30
CA ILE A 4 -0.89 -3.92 -0.36
C ILE A 4 0.57 -4.17 0.03
N ALA A 5 0.90 -5.41 0.41
CA ALA A 5 2.27 -5.77 0.81
C ALA A 5 3.30 -5.58 -0.31
N ILE A 6 2.96 -5.97 -1.55
CA ILE A 6 3.84 -5.75 -2.71
C ILE A 6 4.06 -4.25 -2.92
N SER A 7 2.99 -3.46 -2.88
CA SER A 7 3.04 -2.01 -3.05
C SER A 7 3.89 -1.33 -1.96
N ASP A 8 3.75 -1.75 -0.70
CA ASP A 8 4.52 -1.22 0.42
C ASP A 8 6.01 -1.57 0.32
N ILE A 9 6.35 -2.78 -0.15
CA ILE A 9 7.75 -3.19 -0.39
C ILE A 9 8.38 -2.31 -1.47
N VAL A 10 7.67 -2.05 -2.58
CA VAL A 10 8.16 -1.18 -3.65
C VAL A 10 8.38 0.24 -3.12
N ASN A 11 7.42 0.78 -2.37
CA ASN A 11 7.54 2.09 -1.72
C ASN A 11 8.73 2.19 -0.77
N LEU A 12 8.95 1.17 0.06
CA LEU A 12 10.06 1.13 1.00
C LEU A 12 11.41 1.03 0.28
N SER A 13 11.49 0.20 -0.76
CA SER A 13 12.70 0.03 -1.57
C SER A 13 13.13 1.35 -2.21
N TYR A 14 12.19 2.11 -2.76
CA TYR A 14 12.49 3.42 -3.35
C TYR A 14 12.92 4.46 -2.31
N LEU A 15 12.31 4.48 -1.13
CA LEU A 15 12.72 5.38 -0.05
C LEU A 15 14.16 5.11 0.42
N ILE A 16 14.53 3.83 0.55
CA ILE A 16 15.92 3.45 0.90
C ILE A 16 16.88 3.93 -0.19
N TYR A 17 16.53 3.73 -1.47
CA TYR A 17 17.32 4.23 -2.59
C TYR A 17 17.49 5.76 -2.53
N GLN A 18 16.41 6.50 -2.32
CA GLN A 18 16.44 7.96 -2.22
C GLN A 18 17.33 8.42 -1.05
N PHE A 19 17.19 7.80 0.11
CA PHE A 19 18.00 8.12 1.29
C PHE A 19 19.51 7.92 1.03
N ILE A 20 19.88 6.79 0.40
CA ILE A 20 21.28 6.52 0.02
C ILE A 20 21.76 7.54 -1.02
N GLY A 21 20.92 7.85 -2.02
CA GLY A 21 21.23 8.83 -3.07
C GLY A 21 21.50 10.22 -2.49
N THR A 22 20.67 10.68 -1.56
CA THR A 22 20.85 11.96 -0.87
C THR A 22 22.12 12.00 -0.03
N ILE A 23 22.46 10.92 0.68
CA ILE A 23 23.73 10.83 1.39
C ILE A 23 24.88 10.96 0.37
N SER A 24 24.82 10.24 -0.75
CA SER A 24 25.84 10.35 -1.79
C SER A 24 25.94 11.76 -2.38
N GLU A 25 24.82 12.44 -2.60
CA GLU A 25 24.77 13.82 -3.10
C GLU A 25 25.36 14.83 -2.12
N SER A 26 25.26 14.58 -0.81
CA SER A 26 25.90 15.44 0.20
C SER A 26 27.44 15.41 0.14
N PHE A 27 28.01 14.40 -0.52
CA PHE A 27 29.44 14.29 -0.81
C PHE A 27 29.79 14.67 -2.26
N ASN A 28 28.81 15.05 -3.08
CA ASN A 28 29.07 15.48 -4.45
C ASN A 28 29.42 16.97 -4.48
N ASP A 29 30.54 17.29 -5.12
CA ASP A 29 30.95 18.65 -5.43
C ASP A 29 30.58 19.00 -6.88
N GLU A 30 30.78 20.27 -7.28
CA GLU A 30 30.56 20.74 -8.66
C GLU A 30 31.38 19.99 -9.72
N CYS A 31 32.36 19.20 -9.28
CA CYS A 31 33.23 18.37 -10.12
C CYS A 31 32.67 16.97 -10.40
N THR A 32 31.55 16.57 -9.78
CA THR A 32 30.97 15.24 -9.98
C THR A 32 30.35 15.11 -11.37
N VAL A 33 30.70 14.03 -12.08
CA VAL A 33 30.19 13.76 -13.43
C VAL A 33 28.66 13.57 -13.44
N PRO A 34 27.95 14.10 -14.45
CA PRO A 34 26.52 13.94 -14.55
C PRO A 34 26.12 12.49 -14.84
N GLN A 35 24.89 12.13 -14.44
CA GLN A 35 24.35 10.80 -14.66
C GLN A 35 24.10 10.52 -16.15
N SER A 36 24.25 9.25 -16.54
CA SER A 36 23.93 8.82 -17.90
C SER A 36 22.42 8.87 -18.18
N SER A 37 22.06 8.92 -19.46
CA SER A 37 20.64 8.94 -19.88
C SER A 37 19.87 7.69 -19.48
N LEU A 38 20.54 6.54 -19.35
CA LEU A 38 19.91 5.29 -18.93
C LEU A 38 19.55 5.34 -17.44
N ILE A 39 20.50 5.76 -16.61
CA ILE A 39 20.29 5.89 -15.15
C ILE A 39 19.19 6.90 -14.88
N THR A 40 19.24 8.07 -15.52
CA THR A 40 18.24 9.14 -15.41
C THR A 40 16.82 8.61 -15.72
N ARG A 41 16.69 7.83 -16.81
CA ARG A 41 15.42 7.20 -17.19
C ARG A 41 14.94 6.16 -16.18
N LEU A 42 15.83 5.30 -15.69
CA LEU A 42 15.47 4.27 -14.71
C LEU A 42 15.00 4.88 -13.39
N ILE A 43 15.68 5.93 -12.90
CA ILE A 43 15.28 6.64 -11.67
C ILE A 43 13.90 7.25 -11.84
N TRP A 44 13.63 7.84 -12.99
CA TRP A 44 12.34 8.47 -13.27
C TRP A 44 11.20 7.44 -13.36
N TYR A 45 11.41 6.31 -14.04
CA TYR A 45 10.44 5.21 -14.02
C TYR A 45 10.23 4.64 -12.62
N ALA A 46 11.29 4.49 -11.82
CA ALA A 46 11.18 4.04 -10.44
C ALA A 46 10.36 5.01 -9.58
N MET A 47 10.49 6.33 -9.81
CA MET A 47 9.69 7.36 -9.14
C MET A 47 8.19 7.20 -9.46
N ILE A 48 7.86 6.96 -10.72
CA ILE A 48 6.47 6.76 -11.17
C ILE A 48 5.90 5.48 -10.58
N ILE A 49 6.67 4.38 -10.60
CA ILE A 49 6.27 3.11 -10.00
C ILE A 49 6.04 3.27 -8.48
N LYS A 50 6.86 4.07 -7.79
CA LYS A 50 6.66 4.41 -6.37
C LYS A 50 5.36 5.18 -6.15
N ASP A 51 5.08 6.22 -6.93
CA ASP A 51 3.85 7.00 -6.78
C ASP A 51 2.60 6.14 -7.07
N ASP A 52 2.66 5.28 -8.08
CA ASP A 52 1.61 4.31 -8.41
C ASP A 52 1.39 3.29 -7.28
N SER A 53 2.48 2.70 -6.77
CA SER A 53 2.43 1.76 -5.65
C SER A 53 1.87 2.42 -4.38
N ARG A 54 2.21 3.68 -4.12
CA ARG A 54 1.67 4.44 -2.99
C ARG A 54 0.16 4.65 -3.11
N ARG A 55 -0.33 5.10 -4.27
CA ARG A 55 -1.77 5.21 -4.52
C ARG A 55 -2.46 3.86 -4.38
N LEU A 56 -1.91 2.81 -4.99
CA LEU A 56 -2.50 1.48 -4.96
C LEU A 56 -2.60 0.92 -3.54
N SER A 57 -1.55 1.05 -2.71
CA SER A 57 -1.55 0.57 -1.32
C SER A 57 -2.70 1.19 -0.50
N THR A 58 -2.85 2.51 -0.55
CA THR A 58 -3.87 3.24 0.22
C THR A 58 -5.30 2.88 -0.23
N TRP A 59 -5.58 2.89 -1.52
CA TRP A 59 -6.90 2.55 -2.06
C TRP A 59 -7.25 1.07 -1.87
N LEU A 60 -6.28 0.16 -1.99
CA LEU A 60 -6.50 -1.25 -1.65
C LEU A 60 -6.78 -1.43 -0.15
N GLY A 61 -6.18 -0.61 0.71
CA GLY A 61 -6.52 -0.53 2.14
C GLY A 61 -7.99 -0.16 2.35
N VAL A 62 -8.47 0.90 1.70
CA VAL A 62 -9.86 1.37 1.77
C VAL A 62 -10.82 0.29 1.24
N LEU A 63 -10.53 -0.29 0.07
CA LEU A 63 -11.35 -1.34 -0.55
C LEU A 63 -11.40 -2.60 0.31
N MET A 64 -10.29 -2.96 0.96
CA MET A 64 -10.25 -4.09 1.88
C MET A 64 -11.07 -3.83 3.15
N ALA A 65 -10.98 -2.63 3.72
CA ALA A 65 -11.77 -2.23 4.89
C ALA A 65 -13.27 -2.16 4.57
N SER A 66 -13.64 -1.61 3.41
CA SER A 66 -15.03 -1.53 2.96
C SER A 66 -15.62 -2.91 2.69
N LEU A 67 -14.86 -3.79 2.04
CA LEU A 67 -15.27 -5.18 1.81
C LEU A 67 -15.54 -5.91 3.14
N ARG A 68 -14.65 -5.77 4.12
CA ARG A 68 -14.84 -6.34 5.47
C ARG A 68 -16.10 -5.79 6.15
N TYR A 69 -16.32 -4.48 6.07
CA TYR A 69 -17.51 -3.87 6.65
C TYR A 69 -18.79 -4.39 5.98
N LEU A 70 -18.83 -4.43 4.64
CA LEU A 70 -19.98 -4.90 3.88
C LEU A 70 -20.28 -6.38 4.15
N ILE A 71 -19.26 -7.23 4.18
CA ILE A 71 -19.41 -8.66 4.52
C ILE A 71 -19.99 -8.80 5.94
N MET A 72 -19.45 -8.06 6.93
CA MET A 72 -19.94 -8.14 8.31
C MET A 72 -21.38 -7.64 8.46
N LYS A 73 -21.71 -6.52 7.81
CA LYS A 73 -23.04 -5.90 7.86
C LYS A 73 -24.10 -6.77 7.19
N ASN A 74 -23.75 -7.39 6.06
CA ASN A 74 -24.65 -8.18 5.24
C ASN A 74 -24.44 -9.69 5.39
N ALA A 75 -23.79 -10.16 6.45
CA ALA A 75 -23.45 -11.57 6.65
C ALA A 75 -24.67 -12.52 6.63
N LEU A 76 -25.88 -12.00 6.88
CA LEU A 76 -27.13 -12.76 6.86
C LEU A 76 -27.90 -12.65 5.53
N ASN A 77 -27.39 -11.89 4.56
CA ASN A 77 -28.05 -11.68 3.28
C ASN A 77 -27.29 -12.42 2.15
N PRO A 78 -27.85 -13.52 1.60
CA PRO A 78 -27.16 -14.36 0.62
C PRO A 78 -26.85 -13.64 -0.70
N THR A 79 -27.54 -12.54 -1.00
CA THR A 79 -27.27 -11.73 -2.20
C THR A 79 -25.87 -11.10 -2.20
N PHE A 80 -25.23 -10.94 -1.03
CA PHE A 80 -23.91 -10.34 -0.89
C PHE A 80 -22.77 -11.37 -0.73
N ASP A 81 -23.05 -12.66 -0.85
CA ASP A 81 -22.04 -13.72 -0.67
C ASP A 81 -20.92 -13.66 -1.73
N PHE A 82 -21.19 -13.05 -2.89
CA PHE A 82 -20.16 -12.83 -3.91
C PHE A 82 -19.00 -11.95 -3.43
N LEU A 83 -19.21 -11.08 -2.45
CA LEU A 83 -18.16 -10.21 -1.88
C LEU A 83 -17.11 -11.01 -1.11
N SER A 84 -17.49 -12.16 -0.56
CA SER A 84 -16.57 -13.06 0.15
C SER A 84 -15.72 -13.90 -0.81
N LYS A 85 -16.05 -13.93 -2.11
CA LYS A 85 -15.35 -14.75 -3.11
C LYS A 85 -14.03 -14.11 -3.53
N PRO A 86 -12.97 -14.91 -3.78
CA PRO A 86 -11.67 -14.39 -4.21
C PRO A 86 -11.73 -13.62 -5.55
N SER A 87 -12.71 -13.94 -6.40
CA SER A 87 -12.93 -13.22 -7.67
C SER A 87 -13.33 -11.75 -7.47
N SER A 88 -14.06 -11.42 -6.39
CA SER A 88 -14.38 -10.02 -6.06
C SER A 88 -13.12 -9.24 -5.68
N GLY A 89 -12.21 -9.87 -4.91
CA GLY A 89 -10.92 -9.29 -4.56
C GLY A 89 -10.04 -9.01 -5.78
N TRP A 90 -9.94 -9.95 -6.72
CA TRP A 90 -9.17 -9.74 -7.96
C TRP A 90 -9.77 -8.65 -8.85
N LYS A 91 -11.10 -8.57 -8.96
CA LYS A 91 -11.77 -7.48 -9.68
C LYS A 91 -11.46 -6.13 -9.04
N SER A 92 -11.57 -6.03 -7.72
CA SER A 92 -11.24 -4.81 -6.97
C SER A 92 -9.78 -4.38 -7.16
N LEU A 93 -8.85 -5.34 -7.18
CA LEU A 93 -7.44 -5.06 -7.42
C LEU A 93 -7.21 -4.57 -8.86
N ALA A 94 -7.79 -5.24 -9.85
CA ALA A 94 -7.67 -4.85 -11.25
C ALA A 94 -8.22 -3.44 -11.48
N THR A 95 -9.38 -3.10 -10.93
CA THR A 95 -9.96 -1.76 -11.03
C THR A 95 -9.06 -0.70 -10.40
N ALA A 96 -8.56 -0.94 -9.18
CA ALA A 96 -7.69 0.01 -8.49
C ALA A 96 -6.36 0.21 -9.25
N PHE A 97 -5.78 -0.87 -9.77
CA PHE A 97 -4.58 -0.82 -10.59
C PHE A 97 -4.79 -0.02 -11.86
N THR A 98 -5.85 -0.29 -12.63
CA THR A 98 -6.14 0.43 -13.87
C THR A 98 -6.31 1.94 -13.64
N ILE A 99 -7.06 2.34 -12.60
CA ILE A 99 -7.27 3.76 -12.29
C ILE A 99 -5.94 4.43 -11.90
N SER A 100 -5.14 3.77 -11.06
CA SER A 100 -3.84 4.30 -10.63
C SER A 100 -2.87 4.42 -11.80
N SER A 101 -2.79 3.40 -12.66
CA SER A 101 -1.90 3.41 -13.83
C SER A 101 -2.31 4.46 -14.86
N LEU A 102 -3.61 4.72 -15.05
CA LEU A 102 -4.09 5.82 -15.91
C LEU A 102 -3.64 7.19 -15.38
N MET A 103 -3.70 7.38 -14.07
CA MET A 103 -3.19 8.60 -13.41
C MET A 103 -1.68 8.74 -13.61
N SER A 104 -0.94 7.65 -13.45
CA SER A 104 0.53 7.60 -13.66
C SER A 104 0.93 7.85 -15.12
N LEU A 105 0.13 7.39 -16.09
CA LEU A 105 0.38 7.59 -17.52
C LEU A 105 0.33 9.07 -17.91
N PHE A 106 -0.54 9.86 -17.27
CA PHE A 106 -0.58 11.30 -17.48
C PHE A 106 0.76 11.96 -17.14
N SER A 107 1.39 11.55 -16.04
CA SER A 107 2.71 12.04 -15.63
C SER A 107 3.83 11.65 -16.61
N LEU A 108 3.66 10.53 -17.34
CA LEU A 108 4.62 10.09 -18.35
C LEU A 108 4.63 10.96 -19.61
N VAL A 109 3.43 11.26 -20.14
CA VAL A 109 3.29 11.95 -21.44
C VAL A 109 3.64 13.44 -21.34
N ARG A 110 3.61 14.02 -20.13
CA ARG A 110 3.80 15.45 -19.89
C ARG A 110 5.24 15.93 -20.00
N VAL A 111 6.24 15.05 -19.86
CA VAL A 111 7.64 15.46 -19.76
C VAL A 111 8.51 14.78 -20.79
N ASP A 112 9.47 15.54 -21.33
CA ASP A 112 10.47 15.05 -22.25
C ASP A 112 11.84 14.97 -21.59
N LEU A 113 12.59 13.95 -21.99
CA LEU A 113 14.00 13.83 -21.62
C LEU A 113 14.80 14.86 -22.43
N ILE A 114 15.35 15.84 -21.74
CA ILE A 114 16.23 16.86 -22.30
C ILE A 114 17.68 16.57 -21.93
N SER A 115 18.61 17.04 -22.76
CA SER A 115 20.04 16.99 -22.47
C SER A 115 20.66 18.38 -22.58
N VAL A 116 21.44 18.77 -21.58
CA VAL A 116 22.19 20.02 -21.52
C VAL A 116 23.67 19.69 -21.47
N VAL A 117 24.50 20.47 -22.16
CA VAL A 117 25.96 20.31 -22.09
C VAL A 117 26.43 20.78 -20.72
N TRP A 118 27.04 19.88 -19.96
CA TRP A 118 27.71 20.14 -18.70
C TRP A 118 29.21 20.31 -18.95
N VAL A 119 29.73 21.42 -18.45
CA VAL A 119 31.16 21.76 -18.50
C VAL A 119 31.61 21.91 -17.04
N PRO A 120 32.62 21.13 -16.59
CA PRO A 120 33.12 21.25 -15.23
C PRO A 120 33.83 22.60 -15.02
N PRO A 121 33.79 23.15 -13.80
CA PRO A 121 34.65 24.26 -13.41
C PRO A 121 36.15 23.96 -13.63
N GLU A 122 36.96 24.97 -13.94
CA GLU A 122 38.41 24.82 -14.16
C GLU A 122 39.15 24.23 -12.94
N THR A 123 38.59 24.43 -11.74
CA THR A 123 39.11 23.92 -10.46
C THR A 123 39.06 22.40 -10.33
N CYS A 124 38.31 21.71 -11.20
CA CYS A 124 38.05 20.28 -11.11
C CYS A 124 39.16 19.39 -11.72
N GLY A 125 40.17 19.97 -12.38
CA GLY A 125 41.31 19.22 -12.92
C GLY A 125 41.02 18.34 -14.14
N TYR A 126 39.87 18.52 -14.79
CA TYR A 126 39.53 17.85 -16.05
C TYR A 126 40.36 18.40 -17.23
N PRO A 127 40.53 17.64 -18.34
CA PRO A 127 41.20 18.12 -19.54
C PRO A 127 40.55 19.38 -20.13
N THR A 128 41.34 20.23 -20.78
CA THR A 128 40.81 21.41 -21.51
C THR A 128 39.78 20.99 -22.54
N ASN A 129 38.63 21.67 -22.61
CA ASN A 129 37.47 21.37 -23.46
C ASN A 129 36.72 20.07 -23.12
N PHE A 130 36.88 19.52 -21.91
CA PHE A 130 36.04 18.41 -21.47
C PHE A 130 34.58 18.86 -21.32
N SER A 131 33.66 18.12 -21.92
CA SER A 131 32.22 18.34 -21.77
C SER A 131 31.48 17.01 -21.80
N MET A 132 30.36 16.95 -21.08
CA MET A 132 29.49 15.78 -21.02
C MET A 132 28.03 16.22 -21.09
N LEU A 133 27.14 15.33 -21.53
CA LEU A 133 25.71 15.61 -21.50
C LEU A 133 25.14 15.29 -20.11
N ALA A 134 24.54 16.29 -19.49
CA ALA A 134 23.65 16.12 -18.34
C ALA A 134 22.22 15.93 -18.84
N TYR A 135 21.54 14.91 -18.32
CA TYR A 135 20.17 14.58 -18.70
C TYR A 135 19.19 15.00 -17.61
N GLY A 136 18.02 15.48 -18.01
CA GLY A 136 16.95 15.87 -17.10
C GLY A 136 15.59 15.80 -17.77
N TYR A 137 14.54 16.10 -17.02
CA TYR A 137 13.18 16.14 -17.55
C TYR A 137 12.66 17.57 -17.55
N ALA A 138 12.11 18.00 -18.69
CA ALA A 138 11.41 19.27 -18.83
C ALA A 138 9.97 19.03 -19.30
N THR A 139 9.11 20.02 -19.09
CA THR A 139 7.74 19.99 -19.59
C THR A 139 7.74 19.92 -21.12
N ASN A 140 6.92 19.03 -21.68
CA ASN A 140 6.76 18.88 -23.12
C ASN A 140 5.98 20.08 -23.70
N ASP A 141 6.59 20.78 -24.65
CA ASP A 141 6.04 22.00 -25.28
C ASP A 141 4.80 21.74 -26.15
N ALA A 142 4.57 20.50 -26.60
CA ALA A 142 3.38 20.12 -27.36
C ALA A 142 2.11 20.08 -26.48
N PHE A 143 2.26 20.04 -25.15
CA PHE A 143 1.16 20.17 -24.20
C PHE A 143 0.89 21.66 -23.90
N PHE A 144 0.25 22.36 -24.85
CA PHE A 144 -0.31 23.69 -24.61
C PHE A 144 -1.20 23.65 -23.35
N SER A 145 -0.96 24.58 -22.40
CA SER A 145 -1.59 24.62 -21.06
C SER A 145 -1.15 23.52 -20.06
N GLY A 146 -0.01 22.85 -20.29
CA GLY A 146 0.51 21.78 -19.44
C GLY A 146 0.89 22.18 -18.00
N ALA A 147 1.06 23.48 -17.71
CA ALA A 147 1.33 23.95 -16.34
C ALA A 147 0.05 24.03 -15.49
N GLU A 148 -1.03 24.61 -16.02
CA GLU A 148 -2.31 24.75 -15.30
C GLU A 148 -3.01 23.41 -15.10
N ILE A 149 -2.99 22.55 -16.14
CA ILE A 149 -3.53 21.19 -16.06
C ILE A 149 -2.74 20.38 -15.03
N TYR A 150 -1.42 20.55 -14.97
CA TYR A 150 -0.59 19.86 -13.98
C TYR A 150 -0.84 20.32 -12.55
N ASN A 151 -0.98 21.63 -12.32
CA ASN A 151 -1.33 22.14 -11.00
C ASN A 151 -2.71 21.61 -10.55
N SER A 152 -3.67 21.55 -11.47
CA SER A 152 -4.99 20.94 -11.21
C SER A 152 -4.87 19.45 -10.90
N PHE A 153 -4.03 18.71 -11.65
CA PHE A 153 -3.77 17.30 -11.42
C PHE A 153 -3.11 17.05 -10.05
N LEU A 154 -2.07 17.82 -9.69
CA LEU A 154 -1.41 17.73 -8.39
C LEU A 154 -2.39 18.02 -7.24
N PHE A 155 -3.24 19.02 -7.41
CA PHE A 155 -4.28 19.33 -6.44
C PHE A 155 -5.26 18.16 -6.27
N ILE A 156 -5.77 17.60 -7.37
CA ILE A 156 -6.67 16.44 -7.35
C ILE A 156 -5.98 15.22 -6.73
N ASP A 157 -4.73 14.93 -7.07
CA ASP A 157 -3.95 13.83 -6.51
C ASP A 157 -3.75 14.00 -4.99
N GLY A 158 -3.44 15.21 -4.54
CA GLY A 158 -3.38 15.56 -3.11
C GLY A 158 -4.72 15.33 -2.40
N VAL A 159 -5.83 15.79 -2.96
CA VAL A 159 -7.19 15.56 -2.41
C VAL A 159 -7.52 14.06 -2.36
N LEU A 160 -7.22 13.30 -3.43
CA LEU A 160 -7.43 11.86 -3.48
C LEU A 160 -6.61 11.12 -2.42
N LYS A 161 -5.45 11.66 -1.99
CA LYS A 161 -4.63 11.10 -0.91
C LYS A 161 -5.16 11.44 0.49
N ILE A 162 -5.93 12.51 0.66
CA ILE A 162 -6.62 12.84 1.93
C ILE A 162 -7.83 11.94 2.18
N ILE A 163 -8.54 11.55 1.12
CA ILE A 163 -9.76 10.73 1.23
C ILE A 163 -9.53 9.42 2.02
N PRO A 164 -8.52 8.58 1.71
CA PRO A 164 -8.18 7.40 2.51
C PRO A 164 -7.92 7.69 3.99
N ALA A 165 -7.22 8.78 4.31
CA ALA A 165 -6.88 9.16 5.68
C ALA A 165 -8.12 9.40 6.55
N ILE A 166 -9.23 9.81 5.95
CA ILE A 166 -10.53 10.01 6.62
C ILE A 166 -11.38 8.74 6.57
N LEU A 167 -11.45 8.09 5.40
CA LEU A 167 -12.30 6.91 5.18
C LEU A 167 -11.85 5.69 5.99
N LEU A 168 -10.55 5.44 6.12
CA LEU A 168 -10.03 4.28 6.85
C LEU A 168 -10.44 4.29 8.34
N PRO A 169 -10.28 5.39 9.09
CA PRO A 169 -10.85 5.57 10.43
C PRO A 169 -12.36 5.30 10.51
N ILE A 170 -13.14 5.87 9.60
CA ILE A 170 -14.61 5.74 9.60
C ILE A 170 -15.01 4.28 9.38
N LEU A 171 -14.42 3.63 8.37
CA LEU A 171 -14.68 2.23 8.06
C LEU A 171 -14.27 1.30 9.21
N ALA A 172 -13.16 1.59 9.88
CA ALA A 172 -12.74 0.86 11.07
C ALA A 172 -13.79 1.00 12.19
N ALA A 173 -14.21 2.23 12.52
CA ALA A 173 -15.22 2.46 13.56
C ALA A 173 -16.55 1.75 13.26
N LEU A 174 -17.01 1.81 12.00
CA LEU A 174 -18.21 1.10 11.55
C LEU A 174 -18.08 -0.43 11.67
N LEU A 175 -16.95 -1.00 11.24
CA LEU A 175 -16.67 -2.43 11.35
C LEU A 175 -16.71 -2.92 12.80
N ILE A 176 -16.10 -2.17 13.71
CA ILE A 176 -16.07 -2.48 15.14
C ILE A 176 -17.46 -2.40 15.76
N ARG A 177 -18.28 -1.41 15.37
CA ARG A 177 -19.67 -1.30 15.82
C ARG A 177 -20.48 -2.54 15.44
N GLU A 178 -20.36 -2.99 14.20
CA GLU A 178 -21.04 -4.21 13.74
C GLU A 178 -20.52 -5.47 14.42
N LEU A 179 -19.20 -5.59 14.59
CA LEU A 179 -18.60 -6.74 15.29
C LEU A 179 -19.10 -6.84 16.75
N ARG A 180 -19.22 -5.70 17.46
CA ARG A 180 -19.80 -5.67 18.81
C ARG A 180 -21.26 -6.05 18.83
N LYS A 181 -22.04 -5.56 17.87
CA LYS A 181 -23.46 -5.91 17.72
C LYS A 181 -23.63 -7.40 17.49
N ALA A 182 -22.82 -7.99 16.61
CA ALA A 182 -22.79 -9.44 16.38
C ALA A 182 -22.41 -10.21 17.65
N ARG A 183 -21.37 -9.78 18.38
CA ARG A 183 -20.95 -10.42 19.63
C ARG A 183 -22.02 -10.35 20.72
N LYS A 184 -22.74 -9.23 20.85
CA LYS A 184 -23.86 -9.08 21.79
C LYS A 184 -25.04 -10.00 21.46
N LYS A 185 -25.30 -10.29 20.17
CA LYS A 185 -26.34 -11.25 19.77
C LYS A 185 -25.98 -12.70 20.10
N VAL A 186 -24.69 -13.04 20.10
CA VAL A 186 -24.18 -14.41 20.38
C VAL A 186 -23.93 -14.65 21.88
N SER A 187 -23.64 -13.60 22.66
CA SER A 187 -23.49 -13.68 24.12
C SER A 187 -24.60 -12.92 24.83
N ALA A 188 -25.65 -13.63 25.23
CA ALA A 188 -26.63 -13.13 26.19
C ALA A 188 -26.08 -13.03 27.65
N SER A 189 -24.82 -13.40 27.91
CA SER A 189 -24.31 -13.58 29.28
C SER A 189 -22.91 -13.03 29.61
N SER A 190 -22.24 -12.22 28.78
CA SER A 190 -20.91 -11.67 29.14
C SER A 190 -20.80 -10.15 28.98
N GLN A 191 -21.30 -9.46 30.00
CA GLN A 191 -21.21 -8.02 30.18
C GLN A 191 -19.90 -7.65 30.90
N SER A 192 -18.75 -7.64 30.21
CA SER A 192 -17.53 -7.02 30.80
C SER A 192 -16.41 -6.57 29.85
N ASN A 193 -16.48 -6.78 28.52
CA ASN A 193 -15.33 -6.49 27.63
C ASN A 193 -15.54 -5.38 26.59
N SER A 194 -16.60 -4.57 26.69
CA SER A 194 -16.85 -3.47 25.75
C SER A 194 -15.85 -2.31 25.89
N ASP A 195 -15.23 -2.15 27.06
CA ASP A 195 -14.43 -0.97 27.38
C ASP A 195 -13.00 -1.05 26.81
N SER A 196 -12.35 -2.22 26.92
CA SER A 196 -10.99 -2.46 26.37
C SER A 196 -10.94 -2.45 24.84
N THR A 197 -11.98 -2.99 24.18
CA THR A 197 -12.08 -2.98 22.71
C THR A 197 -12.41 -1.57 22.18
N SER A 198 -13.00 -0.68 22.99
CA SER A 198 -13.20 0.74 22.62
C SER A 198 -11.92 1.52 22.68
N LYS A 199 -11.17 1.33 23.77
CA LYS A 199 -9.87 1.96 23.95
C LYS A 199 -8.87 1.57 22.86
N MET A 200 -8.78 0.28 22.51
CA MET A 200 -7.90 -0.20 21.42
C MET A 200 -8.22 0.45 20.07
N VAL A 201 -9.51 0.61 19.77
CA VAL A 201 -9.96 1.16 18.49
C VAL A 201 -9.67 2.64 18.39
N ILE A 202 -9.94 3.38 19.47
CA ILE A 202 -9.60 4.80 19.55
C ILE A 202 -8.09 4.99 19.37
N ILE A 203 -7.26 4.17 20.02
CA ILE A 203 -5.80 4.25 19.89
C ILE A 203 -5.35 3.99 18.45
N ILE A 204 -5.81 2.91 17.81
CA ILE A 204 -5.45 2.58 16.42
C ILE A 204 -5.93 3.68 15.46
N THR A 205 -7.13 4.20 15.67
CA THR A 205 -7.68 5.29 14.86
C THR A 205 -6.85 6.55 15.00
N ILE A 206 -6.47 6.93 16.23
CA ILE A 206 -5.61 8.09 16.48
C ILE A 206 -4.24 7.91 15.82
N THR A 207 -3.57 6.77 15.99
CA THR A 207 -2.27 6.54 15.33
C THR A 207 -2.38 6.52 13.80
N CYS A 208 -3.48 6.01 13.25
CA CYS A 208 -3.71 6.01 11.81
C CYS A 208 -3.97 7.43 11.27
N ILE A 209 -4.78 8.24 11.96
CA ILE A 209 -5.02 9.66 11.59
C ILE A 209 -3.73 10.48 11.71
N CYS A 210 -2.97 10.31 12.79
CA CYS A 210 -1.71 11.00 12.99
C CYS A 210 -0.64 10.58 11.98
N ALA A 211 -0.71 9.37 11.41
CA ALA A 211 0.22 8.93 10.38
C ALA A 211 -0.22 9.38 8.97
N GLU A 212 -1.49 9.19 8.59
CA GLU A 212 -1.95 9.44 7.22
C GLU A 212 -2.37 10.90 6.98
N GLY A 213 -2.88 11.60 7.99
CA GLY A 213 -3.33 12.99 7.87
C GLY A 213 -2.22 13.97 7.45
N PRO A 214 -1.05 13.97 8.14
CA PRO A 214 0.08 14.81 7.75
C PRO A 214 0.61 14.48 6.35
N MET A 215 0.55 13.20 5.95
CA MET A 215 0.99 12.78 4.62
C MET A 215 0.09 13.40 3.53
N GLY A 216 -1.23 13.27 3.65
CA GLY A 216 -2.17 13.84 2.68
C GLY A 216 -2.10 15.38 2.63
N THR A 217 -1.88 16.03 3.78
CA THR A 217 -1.74 17.49 3.85
C THR A 217 -0.46 17.96 3.14
N SER A 218 0.63 17.21 3.25
CA SER A 218 1.90 17.57 2.63
C SER A 218 1.80 17.59 1.09
N PHE A 219 1.10 16.62 0.49
CA PHE A 219 0.87 16.62 -0.97
C PHE A 219 0.03 17.80 -1.46
N VAL A 220 -0.96 18.24 -0.68
CA VAL A 220 -1.73 19.46 -1.02
C VAL A 220 -0.82 20.69 -0.97
N ILE A 221 0.04 20.78 0.04
CA ILE A 221 1.02 21.88 0.13
C ILE A 221 1.99 21.80 -1.05
N GLU A 222 2.49 20.62 -1.44
CA GLU A 222 3.35 20.44 -2.61
C GLU A 222 2.69 21.00 -3.88
N GLY A 223 1.41 20.69 -4.10
CA GLY A 223 0.62 21.22 -5.22
C GLY A 223 0.49 22.75 -5.20
N LEU A 224 0.32 23.35 -4.01
CA LEU A 224 0.19 24.80 -3.84
C LEU A 224 1.52 25.54 -4.04
N VAL A 225 2.64 24.95 -3.63
CA VAL A 225 3.99 25.56 -3.72
C VAL A 225 4.77 25.10 -4.95
N ASN A 226 4.15 24.37 -5.88
CA ASN A 226 4.81 23.77 -7.04
C ASN A 226 5.62 24.78 -7.89
N ASN A 227 5.20 26.04 -7.91
CA ASN A 227 5.89 27.11 -8.66
C ASN A 227 7.20 27.59 -7.99
N VAL A 228 7.44 27.24 -6.72
CA VAL A 228 8.62 27.66 -5.95
C VAL A 228 9.47 26.44 -5.62
N ARG A 229 10.52 26.21 -6.41
CA ARG A 229 11.39 25.01 -6.33
C ARG A 229 11.89 24.73 -4.92
N THR A 230 12.43 25.74 -4.23
CA THR A 230 12.99 25.58 -2.87
C THR A 230 11.96 25.11 -1.85
N LEU A 231 10.74 25.66 -1.89
CA LEU A 231 9.66 25.25 -0.98
C LEU A 231 9.18 23.84 -1.30
N ARG A 232 9.05 23.51 -2.59
CA ARG A 232 8.69 22.18 -3.05
C ARG A 232 9.69 21.13 -2.56
N ASP A 233 10.98 21.39 -2.69
CA ASP A 233 12.03 20.45 -2.26
C ASP A 233 12.00 20.23 -0.73
N MET A 234 11.71 21.27 0.06
CA MET A 234 11.50 21.14 1.51
C MET A 234 10.28 20.27 1.84
N VAL A 235 9.17 20.44 1.11
CA VAL A 235 7.95 19.63 1.29
C VAL A 235 8.23 18.16 0.99
N ILE A 236 8.91 17.85 -0.12
CA ILE A 236 9.27 16.47 -0.50
C ILE A 236 10.13 15.81 0.58
N TRP A 237 11.06 16.56 1.18
CA TRP A 237 11.86 16.07 2.29
C TRP A 237 11.02 15.72 3.53
N PHE A 238 10.10 16.62 3.88
CA PHE A 238 9.18 16.40 4.99
C PHE A 238 8.24 15.21 4.74
N GLU A 239 7.78 15.05 3.50
CA GLU A 239 6.99 13.90 3.08
C GLU A 239 7.74 12.58 3.28
N SER A 240 9.02 12.50 2.90
CA SER A 240 9.83 11.28 3.11
C SER A 240 9.92 10.88 4.58
N ILE A 241 10.00 11.85 5.49
CA ILE A 241 10.00 11.61 6.94
C ILE A 241 8.64 11.07 7.39
N ILE A 242 7.54 11.73 7.03
CA ILE A 242 6.19 11.25 7.36
C ILE A 242 5.94 9.86 6.78
N GLN A 243 6.37 9.64 5.53
CA GLN A 243 6.21 8.39 4.82
C GLN A 243 6.88 7.23 5.56
N THR A 244 8.02 7.49 6.21
CA THR A 244 8.73 6.52 7.05
C THR A 244 7.89 6.15 8.28
N PHE A 245 7.31 7.15 8.98
CA PHE A 245 6.42 6.90 10.11
C PHE A 245 5.17 6.10 9.72
N VAL A 246 4.58 6.39 8.57
CA VAL A 246 3.43 5.62 8.03
C VAL A 246 3.82 4.15 7.83
N ILE A 247 4.98 3.89 7.23
CA ILE A 247 5.45 2.52 6.99
C ILE A 247 5.77 1.83 8.33
N LEU A 248 6.41 2.52 9.27
CA LEU A 248 6.66 1.98 10.61
C LEU A 248 5.34 1.61 11.29
N ASN A 249 4.34 2.50 11.27
CA ASN A 249 3.00 2.20 11.78
C ASN A 249 2.40 0.96 11.11
N ALA A 250 2.48 0.85 9.78
CA ALA A 250 2.02 -0.34 9.04
C ALA A 250 2.76 -1.62 9.45
N THR A 251 4.07 -1.58 9.68
CA THR A 251 4.83 -2.75 10.16
C THR A 251 4.42 -3.17 11.57
N THR A 252 4.09 -2.23 12.46
CA THR A 252 3.59 -2.59 13.81
C THR A 252 2.30 -3.41 13.73
N HIS A 253 1.43 -3.16 12.76
CA HIS A 253 0.24 -3.96 12.54
C HIS A 253 0.55 -5.43 12.21
N CYS A 254 1.65 -5.71 11.50
CA CYS A 254 2.11 -7.08 11.23
C CYS A 254 2.45 -7.81 12.54
N PHE A 255 3.24 -7.17 13.41
CA PHE A 255 3.59 -7.72 14.73
C PHE A 255 2.38 -7.89 15.65
N VAL A 256 1.45 -6.93 15.64
CA VAL A 256 0.19 -7.02 16.39
C VAL A 256 -0.66 -8.19 15.88
N CYS A 257 -0.75 -8.39 14.56
CA CYS A 257 -1.48 -9.51 13.97
C CYS A 257 -0.86 -10.86 14.35
N LEU A 258 0.48 -10.98 14.35
CA LEU A 258 1.20 -12.15 14.85
C LEU A 258 0.89 -12.45 16.32
N ARG A 259 0.80 -11.42 17.16
CA ARG A 259 0.54 -11.61 18.61
C ARG A 259 -0.90 -12.02 18.89
N VAL A 260 -1.87 -11.41 18.20
CA VAL A 260 -3.30 -11.50 18.54
C VAL A 260 -4.04 -12.61 17.78
N SER A 261 -3.68 -12.89 16.52
CA SER A 261 -4.47 -13.79 15.66
C SER A 261 -3.89 -15.21 15.62
N THR A 262 -4.61 -16.16 16.23
CA THR A 262 -4.29 -17.59 16.16
C THR A 262 -4.31 -18.16 14.73
N PRO A 263 -5.28 -17.81 13.85
CA PRO A 263 -5.24 -18.21 12.44
C PRO A 263 -4.00 -17.68 11.71
N TYR A 264 -3.61 -16.44 11.97
CA TYR A 264 -2.43 -15.82 11.35
C TYR A 264 -1.13 -16.52 11.79
N ARG A 265 -0.99 -16.81 13.10
CA ARG A 265 0.15 -17.60 13.62
C ARG A 265 0.24 -18.99 13.00
N LYS A 266 -0.89 -19.65 12.79
CA LYS A 266 -0.93 -20.99 12.18
C LYS A 266 -0.45 -20.95 10.73
N ALA A 267 -0.94 -20.00 9.93
CA ALA A 267 -0.53 -19.83 8.54
C ALA A 267 0.98 -19.55 8.39
N VAL A 268 1.54 -18.69 9.25
CA VAL A 268 2.99 -18.40 9.23
C VAL A 268 3.82 -19.63 9.61
N LYS A 269 3.39 -20.38 10.63
CA LYS A 269 4.05 -21.65 11.01
C LYS A 269 3.97 -22.69 9.90
N GLU A 270 2.86 -22.79 9.19
CA GLU A 270 2.70 -23.68 8.04
C GLU A 270 3.61 -23.26 6.88
N LEU A 271 3.68 -21.97 6.54
CA LEU A 271 4.57 -21.46 5.50
C LEU A 271 6.06 -21.73 5.82
N LEU A 272 6.45 -21.55 7.09
CA LEU A 272 7.83 -21.79 7.54
C LEU A 272 8.16 -23.29 7.66
N ARG A 273 7.22 -24.14 8.13
CA ARG A 273 7.41 -25.60 8.22
C ARG A 273 7.32 -26.30 6.86
N TYR A 274 6.61 -25.73 5.88
CA TYR A 274 6.54 -26.28 4.52
C TYR A 274 7.92 -26.28 3.83
N LYS A 275 8.85 -25.42 4.26
CA LYS A 275 10.26 -25.47 3.80
C LYS A 275 11.06 -26.64 4.36
N GLU A 276 10.65 -27.26 5.47
CA GLU A 276 11.39 -28.38 6.11
C GLU A 276 10.88 -29.77 5.71
N SER A 277 9.73 -29.87 5.04
CA SER A 277 9.04 -31.15 4.85
C SER A 277 8.64 -31.43 3.40
N GLN A 278 9.59 -31.37 2.46
CA GLN A 278 9.53 -32.18 1.25
C GLN A 278 10.43 -33.41 1.44
N LYS A 279 9.91 -34.42 2.16
CA LYS A 279 10.36 -35.80 1.97
C LYS A 279 9.35 -36.48 1.02
N PRO A 280 9.81 -37.23 0.02
CA PRO A 280 8.91 -37.88 -0.93
C PRO A 280 8.01 -38.87 -0.19
N ILE A 281 6.71 -38.81 -0.48
CA ILE A 281 5.72 -39.73 0.05
C ILE A 281 5.89 -41.05 -0.71
N THR A 282 6.55 -42.03 -0.11
CA THR A 282 6.49 -43.42 -0.58
C THR A 282 5.12 -43.99 -0.18
N MET A 283 4.25 -44.16 -1.17
CA MET A 283 2.92 -44.71 -0.99
C MET A 283 3.05 -46.24 -0.81
N ASN A 284 3.01 -46.74 0.43
CA ASN A 284 2.83 -48.16 0.70
C ASN A 284 1.36 -48.43 1.02
N GLN A 285 0.68 -49.02 0.05
CA GLN A 285 -0.68 -49.53 0.14
C GLN A 285 -0.67 -50.77 1.04
N LYS A 286 -1.29 -50.71 2.21
CA LYS A 286 -1.71 -51.91 2.95
C LYS A 286 -3.23 -51.96 2.95
N ILE A 287 -3.74 -52.81 2.06
CA ILE A 287 -5.12 -53.29 2.05
C ILE A 287 -5.30 -54.14 3.30
N GLY A 288 -6.27 -53.76 4.14
CA GLY A 288 -6.72 -54.53 5.30
C GLY A 288 -8.22 -54.40 5.39
N SER A 289 -8.91 -55.31 4.72
CA SER A 289 -10.36 -55.49 4.77
C SER A 289 -10.81 -55.88 6.17
N ALA A 290 -11.79 -55.18 6.73
CA ALA A 290 -12.69 -55.73 7.74
C ALA A 290 -14.00 -54.94 7.72
N SER A 291 -14.97 -55.52 7.03
CA SER A 291 -16.36 -55.11 7.01
C SER A 291 -16.99 -55.30 8.39
N THR A 292 -17.73 -54.32 8.89
CA THR A 292 -18.91 -54.61 9.73
C THR A 292 -20.01 -53.62 9.42
N VAL A 293 -21.11 -54.20 8.96
CA VAL A 293 -22.39 -53.62 8.57
C VAL A 293 -23.16 -53.23 9.82
N THR A 294 -23.73 -52.01 9.86
CA THR A 294 -25.17 -51.79 10.10
C THR A 294 -25.54 -50.33 9.85
N GLN A 295 -26.56 -50.12 9.01
CA GLN A 295 -27.14 -48.83 8.66
C GLN A 295 -28.66 -48.91 8.89
N ARG A 296 -29.24 -47.80 9.38
CA ARG A 296 -30.67 -47.37 9.39
C ARG A 296 -31.60 -48.02 10.44
N GLN A 297 -32.28 -47.28 11.33
CA GLN A 297 -33.22 -46.13 11.23
C GLN A 297 -34.67 -46.62 11.14
N GLU A 298 -35.49 -46.36 12.15
CA GLU A 298 -36.90 -45.93 12.00
C GLU A 298 -37.52 -45.47 13.34
N ASP A 299 -38.14 -44.28 13.31
CA ASP A 299 -39.14 -43.80 14.25
C ASP A 299 -40.47 -44.53 13.98
N ALA A 300 -41.18 -44.95 15.02
CA ALA A 300 -42.65 -45.01 15.02
C ALA A 300 -43.20 -45.08 16.45
N ARG A 301 -43.95 -44.03 16.80
CA ARG A 301 -44.90 -43.92 17.91
C ARG A 301 -46.17 -44.69 17.53
N ILE A 302 -46.84 -45.38 18.47
CA ILE A 302 -48.31 -45.43 18.73
C ILE A 302 -48.73 -46.72 19.48
N ASP A 303 -49.59 -46.50 20.49
CA ASP A 303 -50.52 -47.38 21.24
C ASP A 303 -50.04 -48.35 22.34
N GLY A 304 -50.69 -48.19 23.52
CA GLY A 304 -50.64 -49.09 24.68
C GLY A 304 -50.61 -48.36 26.01
#